data_AF-A0A536XZW1-F1
#
_entry.id   AF-A0A536XZW1-F1
#
_cell.length_a   1.000
_cell.length_b   1.000
_cell.length_c   1.000
_cell.angle_alpha   90.00
_cell.angle_beta   90.00
_cell.angle_gamma   90.00
#
_symmetry.space_group_name_H-M   'P 1'
#
loop_
_entity.id
_entity.type
_entity.pdbx_description
1 polymer ?
#
loop_
_entity_poly.entity_id
_entity_poly.type
_entity_poly.pdbx_seq_one_letter_code
_entity_poly.pdbx_strand_id
1 'polypeptide(L)'
;MNRRSILTKTGKGLMEATGKTSALSRDLRNILKEIDGKVSVSELLRTFSKMTEPELLEALKSMEREGYLREFVGKREEASRPSVPRTPTAPSSADSGEDLDFTAFTPAKPSAKTSEDARLQAQAQEIARQAQATRGREEAAARARAEAAARARAEAEHKARLSARAGLSAQADPAEALDRARREAEERQRREAEDKARREAVTRAVIEAEQAGKREAEGRIRREIEERTRRENEEKARREADVRARREAEEKVRRDADERVRREAEERTRKEIEERMRREEIERRMREEREQADLKARLEAEARVRIEAEARAKVEAEMRAERESEERARREEEERPRREEELRRRMEEEERARRETEDLERSLREQEENARREAE
;
A
#
# COMPACT_ATOMS: atom_id res chain seq x y z
N MET A 1 -25.71 4.83 -1.59
CA MET A 1 -24.77 3.69 -1.61
C MET A 1 -25.45 2.46 -1.09
N ASN A 2 -25.39 1.36 -1.84
CA ASN A 2 -25.96 0.08 -1.43
C ASN A 2 -24.90 -0.74 -0.68
N ARG A 3 -25.33 -1.63 0.22
CA ARG A 3 -24.43 -2.56 0.96
C ARG A 3 -23.59 -3.46 0.03
N ARG A 4 -24.02 -3.67 -1.21
CA ARG A 4 -23.35 -4.50 -2.23
C ARG A 4 -22.50 -3.68 -3.22
N SER A 5 -22.47 -2.37 -3.10
CA SER A 5 -21.66 -1.52 -3.98
C SER A 5 -20.17 -1.79 -3.76
N ILE A 6 -19.41 -1.87 -4.86
CA ILE A 6 -17.95 -1.96 -4.83
C ILE A 6 -17.41 -0.55 -5.04
N LEU A 7 -16.49 -0.14 -4.16
CA LEU A 7 -15.91 1.20 -4.19
C LEU A 7 -14.46 1.11 -4.67
N THR A 8 -14.05 2.07 -5.49
CA THR A 8 -12.68 2.19 -5.98
C THR A 8 -12.08 3.52 -5.54
N LYS A 9 -10.82 3.50 -5.08
CA LYS A 9 -10.03 4.69 -4.77
C LYS A 9 -9.77 5.52 -6.03
N THR A 10 -9.98 6.83 -5.96
CA THR A 10 -9.53 7.77 -7.01
C THR A 10 -8.05 8.14 -6.80
N GLY A 11 -7.43 8.85 -7.75
CA GLY A 11 -6.06 9.35 -7.59
C GLY A 11 -5.88 10.22 -6.33
N LYS A 12 -6.92 11.00 -5.99
CA LYS A 12 -6.96 11.81 -4.76
C LYS A 12 -7.05 10.93 -3.51
N GLY A 13 -7.89 9.89 -3.53
CA GLY A 13 -7.99 8.90 -2.45
C GLY A 13 -6.70 8.10 -2.23
N LEU A 14 -5.96 7.81 -3.30
CA LEU A 14 -4.67 7.12 -3.21
C LEU A 14 -3.59 7.97 -2.53
N MET A 15 -3.54 9.28 -2.82
CA MET A 15 -2.59 10.20 -2.18
C MET A 15 -2.83 10.34 -0.68
N GLU A 16 -4.09 10.39 -0.25
CA GLU A 16 -4.46 10.41 1.18
C GLU A 16 -4.16 9.07 1.86
N ALA A 17 -4.49 7.94 1.22
CA ALA A 17 -4.22 6.61 1.77
C ALA A 17 -2.71 6.37 2.00
N THR A 18 -1.87 6.90 1.11
CA THR A 18 -0.40 6.83 1.19
C THR A 18 0.21 7.89 2.11
N GLY A 19 -0.60 8.83 2.63
CA GLY A 19 -0.16 9.86 3.57
C GLY A 19 0.63 11.00 2.94
N LYS A 20 0.56 11.17 1.61
CA LYS A 20 1.19 12.30 0.90
C LYS A 20 0.45 13.61 1.15
N THR A 21 -0.82 13.54 1.52
CA THR A 21 -1.67 14.66 1.90
C THR A 21 -2.43 14.30 3.20
N SER A 22 -2.87 15.32 3.95
CA SER A 22 -3.52 15.15 5.25
C SER A 22 -4.88 15.84 5.34
N ALA A 23 -5.66 15.78 4.27
CA ALA A 23 -6.99 16.40 4.23
C ALA A 23 -8.05 15.53 4.95
N LEU A 24 -7.85 14.21 5.02
CA LEU A 24 -8.79 13.29 5.66
C LEU A 24 -8.38 12.92 7.09
N SER A 25 -9.39 12.74 7.94
CA SER A 25 -9.24 12.25 9.31
C SER A 25 -8.61 10.85 9.32
N ARG A 26 -7.99 10.48 10.45
CA ARG A 26 -7.28 9.20 10.59
C ARG A 26 -8.18 8.00 10.29
N ASP A 27 -9.45 8.07 10.69
CA ASP A 27 -10.42 7.00 10.48
C ASP A 27 -10.86 6.89 9.01
N LEU A 28 -11.09 8.02 8.34
CA LEU A 28 -11.38 8.06 6.90
C LEU A 28 -10.21 7.53 6.06
N ARG A 29 -8.97 7.80 6.48
CA ARG A 29 -7.77 7.26 5.85
C ARG A 29 -7.63 5.75 6.02
N ASN A 30 -8.01 5.23 7.19
CA ASN A 30 -8.02 3.79 7.42
C ASN A 30 -9.07 3.11 6.52
N ILE A 31 -10.26 3.72 6.37
CA ILE A 31 -11.28 3.24 5.44
C ILE A 31 -10.76 3.23 4.00
N LEU A 32 -10.09 4.29 3.54
CA LEU A 32 -9.50 4.33 2.20
C LEU A 32 -8.45 3.23 1.97
N LYS A 33 -7.64 2.90 2.98
CA LYS A 33 -6.64 1.82 2.85
C LYS A 33 -7.29 0.48 2.53
N GLU A 34 -8.44 0.19 3.11
CA GLU A 34 -9.17 -1.06 2.92
C GLU A 34 -9.95 -1.13 1.59
N ILE A 35 -10.20 0.02 0.94
CA ILE A 35 -10.98 0.09 -0.30
C ILE A 35 -10.06 -0.14 -1.51
N ASP A 36 -9.91 -1.38 -1.96
CA ASP A 36 -9.04 -1.73 -3.11
C ASP A 36 -9.79 -2.05 -4.41
N GLY A 37 -11.07 -1.67 -4.54
CA GLY A 37 -11.89 -2.01 -5.72
C GLY A 37 -12.38 -3.47 -5.74
N LYS A 38 -12.16 -4.23 -4.67
CA LYS A 38 -12.65 -5.60 -4.48
C LYS A 38 -13.61 -5.73 -3.30
N VAL A 39 -13.46 -4.85 -2.31
CA VAL A 39 -14.19 -4.90 -1.05
C VAL A 39 -15.55 -4.22 -1.22
N SER A 40 -16.61 -4.90 -0.80
CA SER A 40 -17.97 -4.34 -0.78
C SER A 40 -18.22 -3.51 0.48
N VAL A 41 -19.20 -2.61 0.44
CA VAL A 41 -19.62 -1.84 1.62
C VAL A 41 -19.99 -2.74 2.82
N SER A 42 -20.54 -3.94 2.57
CA SER A 42 -20.84 -4.93 3.61
C SER A 42 -19.60 -5.49 4.31
N GLU A 43 -18.51 -5.67 3.57
CA GLU A 43 -17.24 -6.15 4.12
C GLU A 43 -16.53 -5.05 4.90
N LEU A 44 -16.61 -3.80 4.42
CA LEU A 44 -16.11 -2.64 5.16
C LEU A 44 -16.83 -2.49 6.52
N LEU A 45 -18.14 -2.69 6.57
CA LEU A 45 -18.90 -2.68 7.84
C LEU A 45 -18.42 -3.76 8.83
N ARG A 46 -18.02 -4.93 8.33
CA ARG A 46 -17.50 -6.01 9.17
C ARG A 46 -16.09 -5.71 9.69
N THR A 47 -15.25 -5.06 8.90
CA THR A 47 -13.88 -4.68 9.28
C THR A 47 -13.86 -3.46 10.21
N PHE A 48 -14.74 -2.49 9.98
CA PHE A 48 -14.86 -1.25 10.76
C PHE A 48 -16.01 -1.30 11.78
N SER A 49 -16.05 -2.35 12.60
CA SER A 49 -17.06 -2.53 13.67
C SER A 49 -17.04 -1.45 14.76
N LYS A 50 -16.04 -0.56 14.73
CA LYS A 50 -15.91 0.59 15.64
C LYS A 50 -16.80 1.78 15.25
N MET A 51 -17.28 1.84 14.01
CA MET A 51 -18.18 2.88 13.52
C MET A 51 -19.58 2.30 13.36
N THR A 52 -20.61 3.08 13.68
CA THR A 52 -21.98 2.65 13.44
C THR A 52 -22.26 2.65 11.92
N GLU A 53 -23.15 1.78 11.47
CA GLU A 53 -23.55 1.71 10.06
C GLU A 53 -23.91 3.07 9.43
N PRO A 54 -24.73 3.94 10.07
CA PRO A 54 -25.06 5.24 9.50
C PRO A 54 -23.83 6.16 9.37
N GLU A 55 -22.93 6.16 10.36
CA GLU A 55 -21.72 6.98 10.33
C GLU A 55 -20.78 6.57 9.19
N LEU A 56 -20.60 5.25 8.96
CA LEU A 56 -19.77 4.77 7.85
C LEU A 56 -20.38 5.14 6.50
N LEU A 57 -21.70 4.99 6.34
CA LEU A 57 -22.39 5.35 5.10
C LEU A 57 -22.33 6.85 4.82
N GLU A 58 -22.40 7.69 5.85
CA GLU A 58 -22.24 9.14 5.73
C GLU A 58 -20.80 9.53 5.38
N ALA A 59 -19.82 8.91 6.03
CA ALA A 59 -18.39 9.07 5.73
C ALA A 59 -18.06 8.71 4.27
N LEU A 60 -18.58 7.57 3.78
CA LEU A 60 -18.39 7.15 2.39
C LEU A 60 -19.04 8.12 1.40
N LYS A 61 -20.22 8.69 1.72
CA LYS A 61 -20.87 9.73 0.91
C LYS A 61 -20.08 11.03 0.90
N SER A 62 -19.49 11.46 2.03
CA SER A 62 -18.62 12.65 2.06
C SER A 62 -17.38 12.44 1.21
N MET A 63 -16.75 11.26 1.33
CA MET A 63 -15.56 10.93 0.53
C MET A 63 -15.86 10.79 -0.97
N GLU A 64 -17.04 10.33 -1.36
CA GLU A 64 -17.50 10.35 -2.74
C GLU A 64 -17.72 11.78 -3.24
N ARG A 65 -18.39 12.63 -2.45
CA ARG A 65 -18.63 14.05 -2.77
C ARG A 65 -17.33 14.84 -2.93
N GLU A 66 -16.34 14.57 -2.08
CA GLU A 66 -15.03 15.21 -2.11
C GLU A 66 -14.06 14.57 -3.12
N GLY A 67 -14.50 13.52 -3.82
CA GLY A 67 -13.81 12.90 -4.95
C GLY A 67 -12.68 11.94 -4.58
N TYR A 68 -12.67 11.38 -3.36
CA TYR A 68 -11.71 10.37 -2.92
C TYR A 68 -12.12 8.94 -3.30
N LEU A 69 -13.42 8.72 -3.50
CA LEU A 69 -14.00 7.42 -3.86
C LEU A 69 -14.87 7.53 -5.11
N ARG A 70 -14.99 6.43 -5.85
CA ARG A 70 -15.90 6.28 -6.98
C ARG A 70 -16.63 4.95 -6.89
N GLU A 71 -17.95 4.97 -7.01
CA GLU A 71 -18.75 3.74 -7.08
C GLU A 71 -18.50 3.01 -8.41
N PHE A 72 -18.02 1.77 -8.32
CA PHE A 72 -17.90 0.89 -9.47
C PHE A 72 -19.21 0.14 -9.65
N VAL A 73 -20.17 0.78 -10.32
CA VAL A 73 -21.40 0.13 -10.76
C VAL A 73 -21.05 -0.77 -11.96
N GLY A 74 -20.61 -1.99 -11.65
CA GLY A 74 -20.53 -3.04 -12.65
C GLY A 74 -21.92 -3.25 -13.26
N LYS A 75 -22.08 -2.92 -14.55
CA LYS A 75 -23.23 -3.27 -15.36
C LYS A 75 -23.40 -4.79 -15.27
N ARG A 76 -24.25 -5.27 -14.38
CA ARG A 76 -24.59 -6.70 -14.27
C ARG A 76 -25.60 -7.00 -15.35
N GLU A 77 -25.11 -7.61 -16.43
CA GLU A 77 -25.90 -8.48 -17.28
C GLU A 77 -26.62 -9.53 -16.43
N GLU A 78 -27.87 -9.76 -16.80
CA GLU A 78 -28.77 -10.75 -16.25
C GLU A 78 -28.16 -12.15 -16.38
N ALA A 79 -27.89 -12.79 -15.25
CA ALA A 79 -27.59 -14.21 -15.20
C ALA A 79 -28.77 -14.94 -14.54
N SER A 80 -29.68 -15.41 -15.40
CA SER A 80 -30.29 -16.74 -15.38
C SER A 80 -30.43 -17.43 -14.02
N ARG A 81 -31.66 -17.44 -13.50
CA ARG A 81 -32.09 -18.38 -12.45
C ARG A 81 -32.33 -19.76 -13.08
N PRO A 82 -31.81 -20.88 -12.52
CA PRO A 82 -32.29 -22.20 -12.87
C PRO A 82 -33.57 -22.54 -12.09
N SER A 83 -34.53 -23.08 -12.82
CA SER A 83 -35.85 -23.52 -12.40
C SER A 83 -35.80 -24.86 -11.66
N VAL A 84 -36.47 -24.93 -10.51
CA VAL A 84 -36.90 -26.18 -9.86
C VAL A 84 -38.41 -26.08 -9.63
N PRO A 85 -39.24 -26.96 -10.21
CA PRO A 85 -40.68 -26.96 -9.94
C PRO A 85 -40.95 -27.74 -8.65
N ARG A 86 -41.66 -27.10 -7.72
CA ARG A 86 -42.32 -27.77 -6.60
C ARG A 86 -43.77 -28.03 -6.99
N THR A 87 -44.23 -29.26 -6.81
CA THR A 87 -45.66 -29.56 -6.71
C THR A 87 -46.18 -29.13 -5.34
N PRO A 88 -47.43 -28.65 -5.27
CA PRO A 88 -48.31 -29.16 -4.22
C PRO A 88 -49.77 -29.39 -4.70
N THR A 89 -50.28 -30.54 -4.26
CA THR A 89 -51.61 -30.84 -3.69
C THR A 89 -52.78 -29.86 -3.93
N ALA A 90 -53.89 -30.42 -4.45
CA ALA A 90 -55.27 -29.91 -4.46
C ALA A 90 -55.87 -29.76 -3.02
N PRO A 91 -57.10 -29.23 -2.75
CA PRO A 91 -58.31 -29.22 -3.60
C PRO A 91 -59.32 -28.03 -3.46
N SER A 92 -60.48 -28.19 -4.14
CA SER A 92 -61.80 -27.51 -3.99
C SER A 92 -61.99 -26.17 -4.73
N SER A 93 -63.14 -25.81 -5.31
CA SER A 93 -64.40 -26.46 -5.75
C SER A 93 -65.34 -25.34 -6.29
N ALA A 94 -66.23 -25.68 -7.24
CA ALA A 94 -67.42 -24.93 -7.69
C ALA A 94 -67.16 -23.68 -8.58
N ASP A 95 -67.97 -23.32 -9.57
CA ASP A 95 -69.40 -23.58 -9.80
C ASP A 95 -69.81 -23.31 -11.27
N SER A 96 -70.94 -23.92 -11.65
CA SER A 96 -71.98 -23.45 -12.56
C SER A 96 -71.70 -23.24 -14.06
N GLY A 97 -72.38 -24.06 -14.87
CA GLY A 97 -72.55 -23.91 -16.31
C GLY A 97 -73.45 -25.02 -16.87
N GLU A 98 -74.73 -25.00 -16.50
CA GLU A 98 -75.77 -25.83 -17.14
C GLU A 98 -76.13 -25.24 -18.50
N ASP A 99 -76.16 -26.06 -19.55
CA ASP A 99 -77.00 -25.84 -20.73
C ASP A 99 -77.38 -27.22 -21.34
N LEU A 100 -78.63 -27.62 -21.07
CA LEU A 100 -79.69 -28.08 -21.99
C LEU A 100 -79.25 -28.49 -23.43
N ASP A 101 -79.80 -29.48 -24.14
CA ASP A 101 -80.81 -30.53 -23.93
C ASP A 101 -80.87 -31.43 -25.21
N PHE A 102 -81.45 -32.63 -25.09
CA PHE A 102 -82.12 -33.49 -26.10
C PHE A 102 -81.48 -33.80 -27.47
N THR A 103 -81.13 -35.07 -27.69
CA THR A 103 -81.75 -35.93 -28.74
C THR A 103 -81.35 -37.41 -28.57
N ALA A 104 -82.36 -38.27 -28.62
CA ALA A 104 -82.35 -39.70 -28.32
C ALA A 104 -81.62 -40.61 -29.35
N PHE A 105 -81.12 -41.79 -28.91
CA PHE A 105 -81.49 -43.12 -29.46
C PHE A 105 -80.81 -44.36 -28.79
N THR A 106 -81.63 -45.31 -28.30
CA THR A 106 -81.47 -46.79 -28.14
C THR A 106 -80.86 -47.48 -26.88
N PRO A 107 -81.32 -48.71 -26.51
CA PRO A 107 -81.21 -49.29 -25.16
C PRO A 107 -80.20 -50.46 -25.03
N ALA A 108 -79.65 -50.69 -23.82
CA ALA A 108 -78.72 -51.79 -23.51
C ALA A 108 -78.97 -52.50 -22.14
N LYS A 109 -78.57 -53.79 -22.12
CA LYS A 109 -78.76 -54.92 -21.16
C LYS A 109 -78.25 -54.73 -19.70
N PRO A 110 -78.71 -55.56 -18.73
CA PRO A 110 -78.50 -55.29 -17.30
C PRO A 110 -77.15 -55.75 -16.72
N SER A 111 -76.47 -54.75 -16.15
CA SER A 111 -75.68 -54.65 -14.92
C SER A 111 -74.78 -55.79 -14.40
N ALA A 112 -73.49 -55.44 -14.32
CA ALA A 112 -72.37 -56.09 -13.62
C ALA A 112 -72.42 -56.04 -12.07
N LYS A 113 -73.61 -56.06 -11.44
CA LYS A 113 -73.71 -55.98 -9.96
C LYS A 113 -73.54 -57.33 -9.26
N THR A 114 -73.77 -58.46 -9.93
CA THR A 114 -73.68 -59.80 -9.33
C THR A 114 -72.26 -60.34 -9.23
N SER A 115 -71.30 -59.81 -9.97
CA SER A 115 -69.90 -60.29 -9.96
C SER A 115 -69.06 -59.67 -8.84
N GLU A 116 -69.36 -58.45 -8.42
CA GLU A 116 -68.66 -57.80 -7.29
C GLU A 116 -69.16 -58.33 -5.93
N ASP A 117 -70.47 -58.54 -5.78
CA ASP A 117 -71.02 -59.15 -4.55
C ASP A 117 -70.49 -60.57 -4.32
N ALA A 118 -70.34 -61.36 -5.39
CA ALA A 118 -69.74 -62.70 -5.30
C ALA A 118 -68.26 -62.67 -4.91
N ARG A 119 -67.50 -61.66 -5.36
CA ARG A 119 -66.09 -61.46 -5.00
C ARG A 119 -65.93 -61.01 -3.54
N LEU A 120 -66.78 -60.09 -3.07
CA LEU A 120 -66.80 -59.65 -1.68
C LEU A 120 -67.21 -60.77 -0.72
N GLN A 121 -68.17 -61.61 -1.12
CA GLN A 121 -68.58 -62.77 -0.31
C GLN A 121 -67.50 -63.84 -0.24
N ALA A 122 -66.76 -64.10 -1.33
CA ALA A 122 -65.61 -65.00 -1.34
C ALA A 122 -64.46 -64.47 -0.45
N GLN A 123 -64.17 -63.17 -0.53
CA GLN A 123 -63.16 -62.52 0.33
C GLN A 123 -63.56 -62.56 1.81
N ALA A 124 -64.85 -62.35 2.13
CA ALA A 124 -65.36 -62.47 3.49
C ALA A 124 -65.29 -63.92 4.03
N GLN A 125 -65.55 -64.93 3.18
CA GLN A 125 -65.40 -66.34 3.54
C GLN A 125 -63.93 -66.73 3.78
N GLU A 126 -63.01 -66.19 3.00
CA GLU A 126 -61.57 -66.44 3.17
C GLU A 126 -61.04 -65.78 4.45
N ILE A 127 -61.46 -64.55 4.75
CA ILE A 127 -61.15 -63.87 6.03
C ILE A 127 -61.75 -64.65 7.21
N ALA A 128 -63.00 -65.13 7.10
CA ALA A 128 -63.62 -65.96 8.14
C ALA A 128 -62.87 -67.28 8.36
N ARG A 129 -62.39 -67.92 7.28
CA ARG A 129 -61.59 -69.16 7.35
C ARG A 129 -60.23 -68.92 7.97
N GLN A 130 -59.56 -67.81 7.65
CA GLN A 130 -58.30 -67.40 8.28
C GLN A 130 -58.49 -67.05 9.77
N ALA A 131 -59.60 -66.41 10.13
CA ALA A 131 -59.97 -66.13 11.52
C ALA A 131 -60.29 -67.41 12.31
N GLN A 132 -60.95 -68.40 11.71
CA GLN A 132 -61.17 -69.70 12.35
C GLN A 132 -59.89 -70.52 12.49
N ALA A 133 -59.00 -70.48 11.50
CA ALA A 133 -57.70 -71.16 11.56
C ALA A 133 -56.78 -70.57 12.64
N THR A 134 -56.77 -69.24 12.80
CA THR A 134 -56.00 -68.56 13.86
C THR A 134 -56.59 -68.86 15.25
N ARG A 135 -57.91 -68.78 15.42
CA ARG A 135 -58.58 -69.17 16.67
C ARG A 135 -58.34 -70.65 17.02
N GLY A 136 -58.37 -71.56 16.05
CA GLY A 136 -58.06 -72.97 16.28
C GLY A 136 -56.61 -73.21 16.70
N ARG A 137 -55.66 -72.47 16.14
CA ARG A 137 -54.24 -72.51 16.55
C ARG A 137 -54.03 -71.94 17.94
N GLU A 138 -54.69 -70.83 18.27
CA GLU A 138 -54.63 -70.21 19.60
C GLU A 138 -55.26 -71.11 20.67
N GLU A 139 -56.40 -71.74 20.38
CA GLU A 139 -57.07 -72.65 21.31
C GLU A 139 -56.25 -73.94 21.51
N ALA A 140 -55.65 -74.50 20.44
CA ALA A 140 -54.74 -75.63 20.56
C ALA A 140 -53.48 -75.27 21.37
N ALA A 141 -52.92 -74.08 21.18
CA ALA A 141 -51.79 -73.59 21.96
C ALA A 141 -52.16 -73.34 23.43
N ALA A 142 -53.36 -72.82 23.70
CA ALA A 142 -53.87 -72.61 25.05
C ALA A 142 -54.10 -73.95 25.77
N ARG A 143 -54.69 -74.95 25.09
CA ARG A 143 -54.87 -76.31 25.62
C ARG A 143 -53.52 -77.00 25.90
N ALA A 144 -52.55 -76.89 24.99
CA ALA A 144 -51.21 -77.44 25.20
C ALA A 144 -50.48 -76.78 26.38
N ARG A 145 -50.62 -75.45 26.55
CA ARG A 145 -50.07 -74.72 27.72
C ARG A 145 -50.76 -75.11 29.01
N ALA A 146 -52.09 -75.28 29.00
CA ALA A 146 -52.86 -75.71 30.16
C ALA A 146 -52.49 -77.15 30.57
N GLU A 147 -52.32 -78.05 29.61
CA GLU A 147 -51.90 -79.44 29.85
C GLU A 147 -50.46 -79.50 30.37
N ALA A 148 -49.53 -78.72 29.79
CA ALA A 148 -48.15 -78.62 30.29
C ALA A 148 -48.10 -78.05 31.71
N ALA A 149 -48.92 -77.02 32.01
CA ALA A 149 -49.02 -76.46 33.35
C ALA A 149 -49.66 -77.46 34.34
N ALA A 150 -50.66 -78.23 33.92
CA ALA A 150 -51.27 -79.28 34.75
C ALA A 150 -50.28 -80.41 35.05
N ARG A 151 -49.49 -80.85 34.07
CA ARG A 151 -48.42 -81.85 34.26
C ARG A 151 -47.32 -81.33 35.17
N ALA A 152 -46.86 -80.09 34.98
CA ALA A 152 -45.87 -79.47 35.86
C ALA A 152 -46.38 -79.34 37.32
N ARG A 153 -47.67 -79.03 37.51
CA ARG A 153 -48.31 -79.00 38.83
C ARG A 153 -48.43 -80.39 39.44
N ALA A 154 -48.85 -81.40 38.66
CA ALA A 154 -48.95 -82.78 39.13
C ALA A 154 -47.58 -83.36 39.49
N GLU A 155 -46.53 -83.07 38.72
CA GLU A 155 -45.15 -83.47 39.03
C GLU A 155 -44.61 -82.74 40.27
N ALA A 156 -44.87 -81.44 40.40
CA ALA A 156 -44.50 -80.67 41.59
C ALA A 156 -45.24 -81.19 42.83
N GLU A 157 -46.53 -81.51 42.71
CA GLU A 157 -47.34 -82.08 43.80
C GLU A 157 -46.91 -83.50 44.15
N HIS A 158 -46.59 -84.35 43.17
CA HIS A 158 -46.07 -85.69 43.41
C HIS A 158 -44.69 -85.63 44.10
N LYS A 159 -43.81 -84.72 43.66
CA LYS A 159 -42.51 -84.49 44.30
C LYS A 159 -42.66 -83.94 45.72
N ALA A 160 -43.62 -83.03 45.95
CA ALA A 160 -43.95 -82.52 47.27
C ALA A 160 -44.56 -83.59 48.19
N ARG A 161 -45.39 -84.50 47.67
CA ARG A 161 -45.92 -85.64 48.43
C ARG A 161 -44.83 -86.66 48.78
N LEU A 162 -43.88 -86.90 47.87
CA LEU A 162 -42.72 -87.74 48.16
C LEU A 162 -41.79 -87.10 49.20
N SER A 163 -41.54 -85.78 49.13
CA SER A 163 -40.73 -85.09 50.14
C SER A 163 -41.44 -84.97 51.49
N ALA A 164 -42.77 -84.76 51.51
CA ALA A 164 -43.57 -84.78 52.73
C ALA A 164 -43.61 -86.19 53.36
N ARG A 165 -43.74 -87.25 52.55
CA ARG A 165 -43.69 -88.64 53.01
C ARG A 165 -42.29 -89.03 53.53
N ALA A 166 -41.23 -88.53 52.91
CA ALA A 166 -39.86 -88.68 53.40
C ALA A 166 -39.61 -87.88 54.70
N GLY A 167 -40.21 -86.70 54.83
CA GLY A 167 -40.16 -85.87 56.04
C GLY A 167 -40.93 -86.48 57.22
N LEU A 168 -41.99 -87.24 56.96
CA LEU A 168 -42.75 -87.96 57.98
C LEU A 168 -42.05 -89.24 58.48
N SER A 169 -41.13 -89.82 57.70
CA SER A 169 -40.32 -90.98 58.12
C SER A 169 -39.01 -90.63 58.83
N ALA A 170 -38.66 -89.34 58.91
CA ALA A 170 -37.50 -88.84 59.62
C ALA A 170 -37.95 -88.03 60.84
N GLN A 171 -38.56 -88.70 61.84
CA GLN A 171 -38.63 -88.14 63.18
C GLN A 171 -37.22 -88.17 63.79
N ALA A 172 -36.46 -87.11 63.53
CA ALA A 172 -35.36 -86.68 64.38
C ALA A 172 -35.91 -85.68 65.40
N ASP A 173 -35.43 -85.78 66.63
CA ASP A 173 -35.90 -85.01 67.78
C ASP A 173 -36.09 -83.50 67.51
N PRO A 174 -37.21 -82.89 67.94
CA PRO A 174 -37.52 -81.49 67.68
C PRO A 174 -36.48 -80.51 68.26
N ALA A 175 -35.68 -80.95 69.24
CA ALA A 175 -34.61 -80.15 69.83
C ALA A 175 -33.38 -80.02 68.90
N GLU A 176 -32.97 -81.08 68.21
CA GLU A 176 -31.82 -81.01 67.28
C GLU A 176 -32.18 -80.29 65.98
N ALA A 177 -33.42 -80.41 65.52
CA ALA A 177 -33.91 -79.71 64.34
C ALA A 177 -33.96 -78.18 64.56
N LEU A 178 -34.38 -77.73 65.76
CA LEU A 178 -34.39 -76.31 66.12
C LEU A 178 -32.97 -75.75 66.32
N ASP A 179 -32.05 -76.52 66.92
CA ASP A 179 -30.67 -76.06 67.11
C ASP A 179 -29.88 -76.01 65.79
N ARG A 180 -30.10 -76.96 64.87
CA ARG A 180 -29.56 -76.90 63.50
C ARG A 180 -30.17 -75.74 62.69
N ALA A 181 -31.48 -75.50 62.80
CA ALA A 181 -32.12 -74.37 62.13
C ALA A 181 -31.63 -73.01 62.65
N ARG A 182 -31.38 -72.87 63.96
CA ARG A 182 -30.76 -71.68 64.53
C ARG A 182 -29.33 -71.48 64.04
N ARG A 183 -28.50 -72.53 64.07
CA ARG A 183 -27.10 -72.46 63.59
C ARG A 183 -27.03 -72.17 62.09
N GLU A 184 -27.90 -72.77 61.27
CA GLU A 184 -27.99 -72.43 59.85
C GLU A 184 -28.45 -70.99 59.61
N ALA A 185 -29.43 -70.49 60.38
CA ALA A 185 -29.90 -69.11 60.23
C ALA A 185 -28.82 -68.09 60.65
N GLU A 186 -28.11 -68.36 61.74
CA GLU A 186 -27.00 -67.53 62.23
C GLU A 186 -25.79 -67.59 61.28
N GLU A 187 -25.45 -68.76 60.75
CA GLU A 187 -24.39 -68.91 59.75
C GLU A 187 -24.75 -68.26 58.41
N ARG A 188 -26.02 -68.30 57.99
CA ARG A 188 -26.52 -67.57 56.83
C ARG A 188 -26.46 -66.06 57.02
N GLN A 189 -26.86 -65.53 58.18
CA GLN A 189 -26.72 -64.10 58.48
C GLN A 189 -25.24 -63.67 58.52
N ARG A 190 -24.36 -64.50 59.10
CA ARG A 190 -22.93 -64.23 59.14
C ARG A 190 -22.31 -64.24 57.74
N ARG A 191 -22.68 -65.19 56.89
CA ARG A 191 -22.24 -65.27 55.48
C ARG A 191 -22.80 -64.13 54.64
N GLU A 192 -24.07 -63.74 54.81
CA GLU A 192 -24.63 -62.57 54.12
C GLU A 192 -23.96 -61.26 54.55
N ALA A 193 -23.68 -61.09 55.85
CA ALA A 193 -22.96 -59.93 56.34
C ALA A 193 -21.51 -59.90 55.84
N GLU A 194 -20.83 -61.05 55.81
CA GLU A 194 -19.46 -61.18 55.28
C GLU A 194 -19.42 -60.95 53.76
N ASP A 195 -20.35 -61.51 52.99
CA ASP A 195 -20.45 -61.30 51.55
C ASP A 195 -20.81 -59.85 51.22
N LYS A 196 -21.68 -59.21 52.01
CA LYS A 196 -22.01 -57.80 51.84
C LYS A 196 -20.79 -56.92 52.15
N ALA A 197 -20.08 -57.18 53.25
CA ALA A 197 -18.85 -56.46 53.59
C ALA A 197 -17.74 -56.67 52.54
N ARG A 198 -17.56 -57.89 52.02
CA ARG A 198 -16.63 -58.18 50.92
C ARG A 198 -17.03 -57.45 49.64
N ARG A 199 -18.31 -57.46 49.25
CA ARG A 199 -18.80 -56.75 48.06
C ARG A 199 -18.63 -55.24 48.19
N GLU A 200 -18.90 -54.66 49.35
CA GLU A 200 -18.67 -53.23 49.61
C GLU A 200 -17.18 -52.87 49.60
N ALA A 201 -16.31 -53.71 50.18
CA ALA A 201 -14.86 -53.49 50.13
C ALA A 201 -14.31 -53.60 48.70
N VAL A 202 -14.74 -54.60 47.93
CA VAL A 202 -14.33 -54.77 46.52
C VAL A 202 -14.85 -53.62 45.66
N THR A 203 -16.11 -53.21 45.80
CA THR A 203 -16.65 -52.07 45.03
C THR A 203 -15.95 -50.76 45.38
N ARG A 204 -15.66 -50.49 46.66
CA ARG A 204 -14.87 -49.33 47.06
C ARG A 204 -13.45 -49.36 46.48
N ALA A 205 -12.77 -50.50 46.55
CA ALA A 205 -11.43 -50.65 45.99
C ALA A 205 -11.40 -50.45 44.47
N VAL A 206 -12.41 -50.95 43.74
CA VAL A 206 -12.54 -50.74 42.29
C VAL A 206 -12.80 -49.26 41.96
N ILE A 207 -13.71 -48.60 42.68
CA ILE A 207 -14.01 -47.18 42.47
C ILE A 207 -12.78 -46.31 42.78
N GLU A 208 -12.06 -46.61 43.86
CA GLU A 208 -10.85 -45.87 44.24
C GLU A 208 -9.71 -46.06 43.21
N ALA A 209 -9.49 -47.29 42.74
CA ALA A 209 -8.53 -47.58 41.68
C ALA A 209 -8.90 -46.89 40.36
N GLU A 210 -10.18 -46.87 39.98
CA GLU A 210 -10.65 -46.17 38.78
C GLU A 210 -10.49 -44.65 38.90
N GLN A 211 -10.80 -44.07 40.07
CA GLN A 211 -10.59 -42.64 40.31
C GLN A 211 -9.11 -42.25 40.36
N ALA A 212 -8.26 -43.09 40.97
CA ALA A 212 -6.82 -42.89 40.96
C ALA A 212 -6.26 -42.93 39.53
N GLY A 213 -6.68 -43.91 38.73
CA GLY A 213 -6.30 -44.03 37.32
C GLY A 213 -6.75 -42.82 36.48
N LYS A 214 -7.99 -42.34 36.67
CA LYS A 214 -8.49 -41.13 35.99
C LYS A 214 -7.71 -39.88 36.38
N ARG A 215 -7.45 -39.67 37.68
CA ARG A 215 -6.67 -38.51 38.16
C ARG A 215 -5.23 -38.53 37.68
N GLU A 216 -4.60 -39.71 37.62
CA GLU A 216 -3.24 -39.83 37.11
C GLU A 216 -3.18 -39.57 35.60
N ALA A 217 -4.14 -40.09 34.83
CA ALA A 217 -4.24 -39.83 33.39
C ALA A 217 -4.51 -38.35 33.08
N GLU A 218 -5.47 -37.72 33.76
CA GLU A 218 -5.72 -36.28 33.64
C GLU A 218 -4.50 -35.45 34.07
N GLY A 219 -3.82 -35.85 35.14
CA GLY A 219 -2.61 -35.20 35.64
C GLY A 219 -1.46 -35.26 34.63
N ARG A 220 -1.26 -36.40 33.97
CA ARG A 220 -0.26 -36.56 32.91
C ARG A 220 -0.59 -35.70 31.69
N ILE A 221 -1.84 -35.72 31.23
CA ILE A 221 -2.28 -34.90 30.08
C ILE A 221 -2.15 -33.40 30.38
N ARG A 222 -2.55 -32.94 31.57
CA ARG A 222 -2.38 -31.53 31.96
C ARG A 222 -0.91 -31.14 31.98
N ARG A 223 -0.04 -31.93 32.60
CA ARG A 223 1.41 -31.65 32.66
C ARG A 223 2.03 -31.62 31.26
N GLU A 224 1.65 -32.52 30.38
CA GLU A 224 2.17 -32.56 29.01
C GLU A 224 1.73 -31.33 28.20
N ILE A 225 0.46 -30.91 28.33
CA ILE A 225 -0.04 -29.68 27.69
C ILE A 225 0.65 -28.44 28.25
N GLU A 226 0.81 -28.36 29.57
CA GLU A 226 1.43 -27.23 30.25
C GLU A 226 2.93 -27.13 29.94
N GLU A 227 3.63 -28.27 29.89
CA GLU A 227 5.03 -28.32 29.49
C GLU A 227 5.20 -27.97 28.00
N ARG A 228 4.33 -28.50 27.12
CA ARG A 228 4.36 -28.18 25.69
C ARG A 228 4.11 -26.70 25.43
N THR A 229 3.11 -26.11 26.09
CA THR A 229 2.81 -24.67 25.97
C THR A 229 3.94 -23.81 26.54
N ARG A 230 4.55 -24.22 27.66
CA ARG A 230 5.74 -23.54 28.20
C ARG A 230 6.91 -23.59 27.23
N ARG A 231 7.23 -24.77 26.66
CA ARG A 231 8.31 -24.93 25.68
C ARG A 231 8.05 -24.12 24.40
N GLU A 232 6.83 -24.15 23.87
CA GLU A 232 6.47 -23.37 22.68
C GLU A 232 6.57 -21.86 22.94
N ASN A 233 6.17 -21.38 24.11
CA ASN A 233 6.29 -19.96 24.48
C ASN A 233 7.76 -19.55 24.69
N GLU A 234 8.56 -20.39 25.34
CA GLU A 234 9.99 -20.12 25.55
C GLU A 234 10.75 -20.14 24.23
N GLU A 235 10.43 -21.07 23.33
CA GLU A 235 11.02 -21.13 21.99
C GLU A 235 10.61 -19.92 21.14
N LYS A 236 9.32 -19.52 21.16
CA LYS A 236 8.87 -18.30 20.49
C LYS A 236 9.59 -17.06 21.03
N ALA A 237 9.72 -16.93 22.34
CA ALA A 237 10.44 -15.81 22.95
C ALA A 237 11.92 -15.78 22.54
N ARG A 238 12.60 -16.93 22.53
CA ARG A 238 13.98 -17.03 22.05
C ARG A 238 14.11 -16.68 20.56
N ARG A 239 13.23 -17.19 19.70
CA ARG A 239 13.22 -16.89 18.26
C ARG A 239 12.95 -15.41 18.01
N GLU A 240 12.00 -14.80 18.72
CA GLU A 240 11.73 -13.36 18.59
C GLU A 240 12.92 -12.52 19.06
N ALA A 241 13.58 -12.89 20.15
CA ALA A 241 14.78 -12.21 20.64
C ALA A 241 15.93 -12.31 19.63
N ASP A 242 16.17 -13.49 19.05
CA ASP A 242 17.22 -13.70 18.05
C ASP A 242 16.94 -12.93 16.74
N VAL A 243 15.68 -12.93 16.28
CA VAL A 243 15.26 -12.15 15.10
C VAL A 243 15.41 -10.64 15.35
N ARG A 244 15.05 -10.16 16.54
CA ARG A 244 15.26 -8.74 16.89
C ARG A 244 16.75 -8.40 16.93
N ALA A 245 17.57 -9.23 17.57
CA ALA A 245 19.01 -9.01 17.65
C ALA A 245 19.67 -9.01 16.26
N ARG A 246 19.29 -9.95 15.38
CA ARG A 246 19.75 -9.97 13.98
C ARG A 246 19.31 -8.72 13.22
N ARG A 247 18.04 -8.32 13.32
CA ARG A 247 17.53 -7.11 12.64
C ARG A 247 18.24 -5.85 13.11
N GLU A 248 18.45 -5.69 14.41
CA GLU A 248 19.16 -4.52 14.95
C GLU A 248 20.63 -4.49 14.51
N ALA A 249 21.30 -5.64 14.47
CA ALA A 249 22.67 -5.74 13.97
C ALA A 249 22.75 -5.42 12.47
N GLU A 250 21.85 -5.98 11.67
CA GLU A 250 21.78 -5.73 10.22
C GLU A 250 21.42 -4.26 9.92
N GLU A 251 20.50 -3.67 10.67
CA GLU A 251 20.13 -2.26 10.53
C GLU A 251 21.29 -1.34 10.90
N LYS A 252 22.05 -1.64 11.96
CA LYS A 252 23.25 -0.87 12.31
C LYS A 252 24.30 -0.94 11.20
N VAL A 253 24.60 -2.13 10.68
CA VAL A 253 25.55 -2.28 9.56
C VAL A 253 25.08 -1.52 8.33
N ARG A 254 23.78 -1.57 8.01
CA ARG A 254 23.22 -0.83 6.88
C ARG A 254 23.30 0.68 7.08
N ARG A 255 22.94 1.18 8.26
CA ARG A 255 23.02 2.62 8.59
C ARG A 255 24.47 3.12 8.53
N ASP A 256 25.43 2.37 9.07
CA ASP A 256 26.84 2.73 9.01
C ASP A 256 27.37 2.73 7.57
N ALA A 257 26.95 1.76 6.73
CA ALA A 257 27.30 1.72 5.31
C ALA A 257 26.70 2.92 4.55
N ASP A 258 25.41 3.19 4.74
CA ASP A 258 24.72 4.32 4.10
C ASP A 258 25.32 5.67 4.55
N GLU A 259 25.67 5.81 5.83
CA GLU A 259 26.31 7.01 6.36
C GLU A 259 27.73 7.19 5.80
N ARG A 260 28.51 6.11 5.66
CA ARG A 260 29.84 6.17 5.02
C ARG A 260 29.74 6.59 3.56
N VAL A 261 28.82 6.02 2.79
CA VAL A 261 28.59 6.42 1.39
C VAL A 261 28.19 7.88 1.29
N ARG A 262 27.29 8.34 2.18
CA ARG A 262 26.87 9.73 2.21
C ARG A 262 28.01 10.68 2.56
N ARG A 263 28.80 10.38 3.60
CA ARG A 263 29.97 11.18 3.98
C ARG A 263 31.01 11.24 2.87
N GLU A 264 31.27 10.13 2.19
CA GLU A 264 32.22 10.10 1.07
C GLU A 264 31.72 10.91 -0.14
N ALA A 265 30.42 10.85 -0.44
CA ALA A 265 29.81 11.68 -1.49
C ALA A 265 29.84 13.19 -1.15
N GLU A 266 29.54 13.54 0.10
CA GLU A 266 29.62 14.92 0.60
C GLU A 266 31.08 15.44 0.61
N GLU A 267 32.05 14.60 0.96
CA GLU A 267 33.46 14.97 0.93
C GLU A 267 33.98 15.13 -0.51
N ARG A 268 33.60 14.24 -1.43
CA ARG A 268 33.94 14.34 -2.85
C ARG A 268 33.39 15.62 -3.47
N THR A 269 32.12 15.92 -3.22
CA THR A 269 31.49 17.16 -3.74
C THR A 269 32.12 18.42 -3.14
N ARG A 270 32.47 18.42 -1.84
CA ARG A 270 33.23 19.53 -1.24
C ARG A 270 34.60 19.71 -1.88
N LYS A 271 35.36 18.63 -2.07
CA LYS A 271 36.68 18.67 -2.72
C LYS A 271 36.59 19.16 -4.16
N GLU A 272 35.59 18.73 -4.92
CA GLU A 272 35.39 19.17 -6.30
C GLU A 272 35.04 20.66 -6.38
N ILE A 273 34.18 21.17 -5.49
CA ILE A 273 33.88 22.60 -5.39
C ILE A 273 35.13 23.38 -4.99
N GLU A 274 35.88 22.93 -3.99
CA GLU A 274 37.09 23.61 -3.55
C GLU A 274 38.16 23.63 -4.65
N GLU A 275 38.37 22.52 -5.35
CA GLU A 275 39.31 22.45 -6.46
C GLU A 275 38.87 23.34 -7.62
N ARG A 276 37.57 23.37 -7.93
CA ARG A 276 37.02 24.27 -8.95
C ARG A 276 37.24 25.74 -8.60
N MET A 277 36.97 26.13 -7.35
CA MET A 277 37.20 27.50 -6.87
C MET A 277 38.69 27.87 -6.93
N ARG A 278 39.59 26.95 -6.55
CA ARG A 278 41.05 27.17 -6.68
C ARG A 278 41.47 27.34 -8.14
N ARG A 279 40.95 26.51 -9.05
CA ARG A 279 41.23 26.62 -10.49
C ARG A 279 40.71 27.93 -11.06
N GLU A 280 39.49 28.32 -10.71
CA GLU A 280 38.89 29.59 -11.14
C GLU A 280 39.66 30.80 -10.59
N GLU A 281 40.15 30.75 -9.35
CA GLU A 281 40.98 31.82 -8.78
C GLU A 281 42.34 31.93 -9.49
N ILE A 282 43.02 30.80 -9.74
CA ILE A 282 44.28 30.78 -10.49
C ILE A 282 44.05 31.32 -11.91
N GLU A 283 43.00 30.87 -12.59
CA GLU A 283 42.66 31.36 -13.93
C GLU A 283 42.36 32.86 -13.93
N ARG A 284 41.65 33.36 -12.92
CA ARG A 284 41.37 34.79 -12.77
C ARG A 284 42.65 35.59 -12.58
N ARG A 285 43.57 35.14 -11.72
CA ARG A 285 44.87 35.80 -11.52
C ARG A 285 45.70 35.80 -12.81
N MET A 286 45.72 34.68 -13.54
CA MET A 286 46.43 34.61 -14.82
C MET A 286 45.81 35.55 -15.89
N ARG A 287 44.49 35.72 -15.89
CA ARG A 287 43.80 36.69 -16.77
C ARG A 287 44.13 38.12 -16.37
N GLU A 288 44.04 38.46 -15.09
CA GLU A 288 44.38 39.79 -14.57
C GLU A 288 45.85 40.14 -14.88
N GLU A 289 46.78 39.20 -14.71
CA GLU A 289 48.20 39.41 -15.03
C GLU A 289 48.43 39.62 -16.53
N ARG A 290 47.75 38.85 -17.39
CA ARG A 290 47.81 39.04 -18.85
C ARG A 290 47.25 40.39 -19.26
N GLU A 291 46.11 40.80 -18.71
CA GLU A 291 45.51 42.10 -19.00
C GLU A 291 46.43 43.25 -18.56
N GLN A 292 47.08 43.13 -17.40
CA GLN A 292 48.07 44.10 -16.95
C GLN A 292 49.29 44.16 -17.87
N ALA A 293 49.80 43.00 -18.31
CA ALA A 293 50.91 42.93 -19.26
C ALA A 293 50.53 43.57 -20.60
N ASP A 294 49.33 43.28 -21.12
CA ASP A 294 48.82 43.84 -22.37
C ASP A 294 48.61 45.35 -22.28
N LEU A 295 48.04 45.86 -21.16
CA LEU A 295 47.89 47.29 -20.92
C LEU A 295 49.26 47.99 -20.85
N LYS A 296 50.22 47.41 -20.14
CA LYS A 296 51.57 47.95 -20.05
C LYS A 296 52.25 47.97 -21.42
N ALA A 297 52.14 46.89 -22.20
CA ALA A 297 52.69 46.83 -23.55
C ALA A 297 52.04 47.87 -24.49
N ARG A 298 50.74 48.10 -24.38
CA ARG A 298 50.03 49.13 -25.15
C ARG A 298 50.49 50.54 -24.78
N LEU A 299 50.58 50.85 -23.49
CA LEU A 299 51.06 52.15 -23.02
C LEU A 299 52.50 52.41 -23.44
N GLU A 300 53.37 51.39 -23.37
CA GLU A 300 54.75 51.51 -23.82
C GLU A 300 54.85 51.70 -25.33
N ALA A 301 54.06 50.95 -26.11
CA ALA A 301 53.98 51.13 -27.56
C ALA A 301 53.47 52.53 -27.94
N GLU A 302 52.43 53.01 -27.28
CA GLU A 302 51.89 54.36 -27.50
C GLU A 302 52.91 55.45 -27.13
N ALA A 303 53.59 55.30 -25.99
CA ALA A 303 54.64 56.22 -25.58
C ALA A 303 55.79 56.26 -26.58
N ARG A 304 56.23 55.10 -27.10
CA ARG A 304 57.26 55.02 -28.15
C ARG A 304 56.81 55.73 -29.43
N VAL A 305 55.57 55.52 -29.88
CA VAL A 305 55.02 56.21 -31.05
C VAL A 305 54.96 57.72 -30.84
N ARG A 306 54.56 58.19 -29.64
CA ARG A 306 54.54 59.63 -29.33
C ARG A 306 55.93 60.23 -29.31
N ILE A 307 56.90 59.58 -28.67
CA ILE A 307 58.29 60.05 -28.62
C ILE A 307 58.88 60.09 -30.03
N GLU A 308 58.64 59.07 -30.85
CA GLU A 308 59.12 59.04 -32.23
C GLU A 308 58.46 60.11 -33.09
N ALA A 309 57.14 60.32 -32.95
CA ALA A 309 56.43 61.37 -33.67
C ALA A 309 56.91 62.78 -33.25
N GLU A 310 57.14 63.01 -31.96
CA GLU A 310 57.67 64.29 -31.45
C GLU A 310 59.11 64.51 -31.93
N ALA A 311 59.96 63.48 -31.90
CA ALA A 311 61.32 63.57 -32.41
C ALA A 311 61.35 63.86 -33.92
N ARG A 312 60.51 63.17 -34.71
CA ARG A 312 60.36 63.45 -36.15
C ARG A 312 59.85 64.86 -36.40
N ALA A 313 58.87 65.34 -35.64
CA ALA A 313 58.34 66.70 -35.76
C ALA A 313 59.39 67.77 -35.42
N LYS A 314 60.23 67.53 -34.41
CA LYS A 314 61.35 68.43 -34.07
C LYS A 314 62.40 68.48 -35.17
N VAL A 315 62.84 67.32 -35.67
CA VAL A 315 63.80 67.24 -36.79
C VAL A 315 63.23 67.90 -38.04
N GLU A 316 61.96 67.66 -38.37
CA GLU A 316 61.32 68.29 -39.53
C GLU A 316 61.20 69.82 -39.36
N ALA A 317 60.86 70.30 -38.17
CA ALA A 317 60.81 71.73 -37.87
C ALA A 317 62.20 72.39 -37.96
N GLU A 318 63.24 71.73 -37.45
CA GLU A 318 64.63 72.19 -37.55
C GLU A 318 65.12 72.23 -39.00
N MET A 319 64.89 71.17 -39.78
CA MET A 319 65.22 71.13 -41.20
C MET A 319 64.46 72.20 -42.01
N ARG A 320 63.20 72.49 -41.66
CA ARG A 320 62.43 73.58 -42.28
C ARG A 320 63.00 74.95 -41.90
N ALA A 321 63.35 75.16 -40.64
CA ALA A 321 63.96 76.41 -40.17
C ALA A 321 65.34 76.64 -40.81
N GLU A 322 66.16 75.59 -40.92
CA GLU A 322 67.47 75.66 -41.59
C GLU A 322 67.31 76.00 -43.07
N ARG A 323 66.42 75.30 -43.79
CA ARG A 323 66.11 75.61 -45.21
C ARG A 323 65.59 77.04 -45.38
N GLU A 324 64.69 77.50 -44.52
CA GLU A 324 64.18 78.87 -44.58
C GLU A 324 65.29 79.90 -44.28
N SER A 325 66.17 79.61 -43.32
CA SER A 325 67.30 80.48 -43.01
C SER A 325 68.34 80.52 -44.14
N GLU A 326 68.62 79.39 -44.78
CA GLU A 326 69.51 79.28 -45.93
C GLU A 326 68.90 79.97 -47.15
N GLU A 327 67.60 79.81 -47.39
CA GLU A 327 66.90 80.50 -48.47
C GLU A 327 66.87 82.02 -48.23
N ARG A 328 66.62 82.47 -47.00
CA ARG A 328 66.72 83.88 -46.63
C ARG A 328 68.14 84.42 -46.82
N ALA A 329 69.16 83.68 -46.41
CA ALA A 329 70.56 84.06 -46.61
C ALA A 329 70.93 84.13 -48.10
N ARG A 330 70.51 83.16 -48.91
CA ARG A 330 70.71 83.16 -50.38
C ARG A 330 70.00 84.34 -51.04
N ARG A 331 68.75 84.62 -50.67
CA ARG A 331 68.00 85.78 -51.18
C ARG A 331 68.67 87.09 -50.77
N GLU A 332 69.15 87.20 -49.53
CA GLU A 332 69.87 88.38 -49.08
C GLU A 332 71.20 88.56 -49.82
N GLU A 333 71.96 87.49 -50.05
CA GLU A 333 73.20 87.52 -50.84
C GLU A 333 72.96 87.90 -52.31
N GLU A 334 71.87 87.43 -52.94
CA GLU A 334 71.50 87.80 -54.31
C GLU A 334 70.98 89.25 -54.40
N GLU A 335 70.21 89.71 -53.41
CA GLU A 335 69.65 91.06 -53.39
C GLU A 335 70.65 92.12 -52.94
N ARG A 336 71.64 91.79 -52.09
CA ARG A 336 72.69 92.72 -51.63
C ARG A 336 73.41 93.46 -52.77
N PRO A 337 73.96 92.80 -53.80
CA PRO A 337 74.63 93.50 -54.90
C PRO A 337 73.64 94.33 -55.72
N ARG A 338 72.40 93.86 -55.92
CA ARG A 338 71.37 94.64 -56.63
C ARG A 338 70.98 95.90 -55.85
N ARG A 339 70.81 95.79 -54.53
CA ARG A 339 70.51 96.91 -53.64
C ARG A 339 71.70 97.86 -53.52
N GLU A 340 72.93 97.36 -53.45
CA GLU A 340 74.14 98.19 -53.43
C GLU A 340 74.33 98.92 -54.76
N GLU A 341 74.09 98.26 -55.89
CA GLU A 341 74.14 98.90 -57.20
C GLU A 341 73.02 99.94 -57.37
N GLU A 342 71.79 99.65 -56.91
CA GLU A 342 70.68 100.63 -56.93
C GLU A 342 71.00 101.84 -56.04
N LEU A 343 71.55 101.64 -54.85
CA LEU A 343 71.99 102.72 -53.97
C LEU A 343 73.13 103.53 -54.61
N ARG A 344 74.12 102.87 -55.22
CA ARG A 344 75.19 103.57 -55.96
C ARG A 344 74.62 104.39 -57.11
N ARG A 345 73.70 103.83 -57.91
CA ARG A 345 73.01 104.57 -58.98
C ARG A 345 72.25 105.78 -58.44
N ARG A 346 71.50 105.63 -57.35
CA ARG A 346 70.80 106.76 -56.69
C ARG A 346 71.77 107.82 -56.19
N MET A 347 72.88 107.44 -55.57
CA MET A 347 73.89 108.38 -55.09
C MET A 347 74.58 109.10 -56.25
N GLU A 348 74.91 108.39 -57.34
CA GLU A 348 75.46 109.01 -58.55
C GLU A 348 74.45 109.96 -59.22
N GLU A 349 73.16 109.59 -59.27
CA GLU A 349 72.10 110.46 -59.77
C GLU A 349 71.90 111.69 -58.88
N GLU A 350 71.91 111.54 -57.55
CA GLU A 350 71.83 112.67 -56.61
C GLU A 350 73.07 113.57 -56.73
N GLU A 351 74.28 113.01 -56.87
CA GLU A 351 75.49 113.79 -57.06
C GLU A 351 75.50 114.50 -58.42
N ARG A 352 75.01 113.86 -59.48
CA ARG A 352 74.81 114.50 -60.78
C ARG A 352 73.78 115.62 -60.69
N ALA A 353 72.65 115.40 -60.02
CA ALA A 353 71.64 116.44 -59.81
C ALA A 353 72.21 117.60 -58.98
N ARG A 354 73.01 117.33 -57.95
CA ARG A 354 73.72 118.36 -57.18
C ARG A 354 74.69 119.15 -58.07
N ARG A 355 75.53 118.47 -58.85
CA ARG A 355 76.46 119.13 -59.79
C ARG A 355 75.72 119.96 -60.83
N GLU A 356 74.62 119.46 -61.40
CA GLU A 356 73.77 120.22 -62.32
C GLU A 356 73.17 121.45 -61.63
N THR A 357 72.69 121.32 -60.39
CA THR A 357 72.20 122.47 -59.63
C THR A 357 73.29 123.48 -59.29
N GLU A 358 74.50 123.04 -58.94
CA GLU A 358 75.68 123.90 -58.72
C GLU A 358 76.13 124.60 -60.00
N ASP A 359 76.13 123.89 -61.14
CA ASP A 359 76.46 124.46 -62.45
C ASP A 359 75.40 125.46 -62.91
N LEU A 360 74.11 125.19 -62.66
CA LEU A 360 73.02 126.14 -62.88
C LEU A 360 73.15 127.37 -61.99
N GLU A 361 73.46 127.20 -60.69
CA GLU A 361 73.75 128.33 -59.80
C GLU A 361 74.95 129.14 -60.28
N ARG A 362 76.01 128.48 -60.74
CA ARG A 362 77.21 129.14 -61.27
C ARG A 362 76.88 129.92 -62.54
N SER A 363 76.11 129.34 -63.45
CA SER A 363 75.63 129.98 -64.67
C SER A 363 74.72 131.18 -64.36
N LEU A 364 73.81 131.06 -63.38
CA LEU A 364 72.99 132.16 -62.89
C LEU A 364 73.83 133.28 -62.28
N ARG A 365 74.84 132.95 -61.45
CA ARG A 365 75.77 133.95 -60.90
C ARG A 365 76.57 134.65 -62.00
N GLU A 366 77.05 133.92 -63.00
CA GLU A 366 77.73 134.50 -64.17
C GLU A 366 76.78 135.38 -65.00
N GLN A 367 75.52 134.98 -65.17
CA GLN A 367 74.50 135.82 -65.83
C GLN A 367 74.17 137.08 -65.01
N GLU A 368 74.04 136.98 -63.69
CA GLU A 368 73.85 138.14 -62.81
C GLU A 368 75.07 139.07 -62.81
N GLU A 369 76.29 138.52 -62.83
CA GLU A 369 77.51 139.31 -62.92
C GLU A 369 77.64 140.00 -64.30
N ASN A 370 77.31 139.31 -65.39
CA ASN A 370 77.26 139.90 -66.73
C ASN A 370 76.15 140.96 -66.85
N ALA A 371 74.96 140.73 -66.30
CA ALA A 371 73.88 141.71 -66.27
C ALA A 371 74.24 142.95 -65.43
N ARG A 372 75.02 142.77 -64.33
CA ARG A 372 75.58 143.90 -63.57
C ARG A 372 76.62 144.67 -64.36
N ARG A 373 77.46 143.99 -65.15
CA ARG A 373 78.45 144.63 -66.04
C ARG A 373 77.84 145.36 -67.24
N GLU A 374 76.67 144.97 -67.72
CA GLU A 374 75.95 145.69 -68.80
C GLU A 374 75.09 146.87 -68.30
N ALA A 375 74.85 146.99 -66.98
CA ALA A 375 74.04 148.04 -66.36
C ALA A 375 74.87 149.22 -65.78
N GLU A 376 76.21 149.15 -65.86
CA GLU A 376 77.18 150.19 -65.49
C GLU A 376 77.78 150.82 -66.76
#